data_AF-A0A2K1QL10-F1
#
_entry.id   AF-A0A2K1QL10-F1
#
_cell.length_a   1.000
_cell.length_b   1.000
_cell.length_c   1.000
_cell.angle_alpha   90.00
_cell.angle_beta   90.00
_cell.angle_gamma   90.00
#
_symmetry.space_group_name_H-M   'P 1'
#
loop_
_entity.id
_entity.type
_entity.pdbx_description
1 polymer ?
#
loop_
_entity_poly.entity_id
_entity_poly.type
_entity_poly.pdbx_seq_one_letter_code
_entity_poly.pdbx_strand_id
1 'polypeptide(L)'
;MSNVIAPGKPAIPLSSVLPPLVFGTATFNHQYNKDPFALDTVGLVQEALELGVRAFDTSPYYGPSEELLGAALDTEFVHTNVPRSDIFILTKCGRISGDQFDYSRDWVHFSVNRSLERLRTSYLDVVYCHDVEFVTEDEVMEAITELRRIRDQEGTVKYIGISGYPIDVLCSLAKRVLVETGEPLDVVMSYANFTLQNQTLATTGIQRLKDAGVDVVPNASVLGMGLLRREGVPVGSLGDWHPASSNLREAIRRASDFCDRHDERLEVIAIRYALESWITAAESVGSLGDPASGIPWTHETNKQVGGRKLGVSVMGVSKKKELEKTLQVWRSILDGLENGKEIARLAGRWERDHEWSLNRKHAIQIMADGIQEHLAEYLDYAWPSPPPEFVKKGSKKQLESPAVDAALLTPAASPPPEDLPALPSADVDVR
;
A
#
# COMPACT_ATOMS: atom_id res chain seq x y z
N MET A 1 -11.61 33.78 -27.29
CA MET A 1 -11.84 32.32 -27.19
C MET A 1 -10.55 31.70 -26.73
N SER A 2 -10.42 31.48 -25.42
CA SER A 2 -9.30 30.75 -24.84
C SER A 2 -9.40 29.30 -25.31
N ASN A 3 -8.38 28.80 -26.02
CA ASN A 3 -8.21 27.37 -26.25
C ASN A 3 -8.02 26.71 -24.89
N VAL A 4 -9.11 26.29 -24.27
CA VAL A 4 -9.05 25.35 -23.15
C VAL A 4 -8.62 24.04 -23.79
N ILE A 5 -7.33 23.72 -23.67
CA ILE A 5 -6.81 22.39 -24.00
C ILE A 5 -7.67 21.43 -23.17
N ALA A 6 -8.40 20.54 -23.84
CA ALA A 6 -9.16 19.50 -23.15
C ALA A 6 -8.19 18.77 -22.20
N PRO A 7 -8.61 18.46 -20.95
CA PRO A 7 -7.76 17.66 -20.08
C PRO A 7 -7.39 16.36 -20.80
N GLY A 8 -6.21 15.84 -20.53
CA GLY A 8 -5.69 14.68 -21.22
C GLY A 8 -4.64 14.01 -20.35
N LYS A 9 -4.09 12.90 -20.83
CA LYS A 9 -2.97 12.23 -20.15
C LYS A 9 -1.92 13.27 -19.72
N PRO A 10 -1.51 13.29 -18.43
CA PRO A 10 -0.52 14.23 -17.96
C PRO A 10 0.77 14.17 -18.79
N ALA A 11 1.31 15.34 -19.15
CA ALA A 11 2.57 15.41 -19.89
C ALA A 11 3.77 14.90 -19.09
N ILE A 12 3.68 14.99 -17.76
CA ILE A 12 4.69 14.47 -16.84
C ILE A 12 4.33 13.02 -16.51
N PRO A 13 5.20 12.03 -16.79
CA PRO A 13 4.93 10.65 -16.43
C PRO A 13 4.94 10.48 -14.91
N LEU A 14 4.10 9.59 -14.38
CA LEU A 14 3.99 9.32 -12.94
C LEU A 14 5.35 8.92 -12.33
N SER A 15 6.15 8.17 -13.09
CA SER A 15 7.49 7.71 -12.73
C SER A 15 8.51 8.85 -12.53
N SER A 16 8.17 10.09 -12.85
CA SER A 16 9.00 11.26 -12.57
C SER A 16 8.64 11.97 -11.27
N VAL A 17 7.44 11.74 -10.71
CA VAL A 17 6.87 12.61 -9.68
C VAL A 17 6.28 11.89 -8.48
N LEU A 18 5.88 10.62 -8.58
CA LEU A 18 5.31 9.89 -7.46
C LEU A 18 6.37 9.68 -6.35
N PRO A 19 6.12 10.10 -5.09
CA PRO A 19 7.01 9.76 -3.98
C PRO A 19 7.21 8.24 -3.86
N PRO A 20 8.46 7.74 -3.75
CA PRO A 20 8.74 6.30 -3.66
C PRO A 20 8.32 5.68 -2.33
N LEU A 21 8.00 6.48 -1.31
CA LEU A 21 7.34 6.00 -0.09
C LEU A 21 5.93 6.58 0.00
N VAL A 22 4.93 5.69 -0.05
CA VAL A 22 3.51 6.02 0.02
C VAL A 22 2.94 5.58 1.36
N PHE A 23 2.17 6.44 2.02
CA PHE A 23 1.41 6.10 3.21
C PHE A 23 0.06 5.49 2.83
N GLY A 24 -0.03 4.17 2.91
CA GLY A 24 -1.27 3.41 2.80
C GLY A 24 -2.15 3.52 4.05
N THR A 25 -3.42 3.84 3.83
CA THR A 25 -4.44 4.07 4.85
C THR A 25 -5.42 2.89 4.98
N ALA A 26 -5.04 1.71 4.48
CA ALA A 26 -5.77 0.47 4.76
C ALA A 26 -5.92 0.24 6.27
N THR A 27 -4.95 0.67 7.07
CA THR A 27 -5.01 0.63 8.53
C THR A 27 -6.11 1.52 9.12
N PHE A 28 -6.66 2.51 8.40
CA PHE A 28 -7.77 3.35 8.89
C PHE A 28 -9.13 2.65 8.73
N ASN A 29 -9.16 1.34 8.95
CA ASN A 29 -10.32 0.49 8.74
C ASN A 29 -10.57 -0.47 9.92
N HIS A 30 -11.67 -1.21 9.80
CA HIS A 30 -12.13 -2.19 10.77
C HIS A 30 -11.38 -3.54 10.74
N GLN A 31 -10.60 -3.83 9.71
CA GLN A 31 -9.76 -5.04 9.64
C GLN A 31 -8.59 -4.93 10.62
N TYR A 32 -7.96 -3.76 10.68
CA TYR A 32 -6.76 -3.54 11.49
C TYR A 32 -7.06 -2.95 12.87
N ASN A 33 -8.18 -2.23 13.02
CA ASN A 33 -8.54 -1.55 14.26
C ASN A 33 -9.98 -1.88 14.67
N LYS A 34 -10.23 -1.93 15.99
CA LYS A 34 -11.58 -2.14 16.53
C LYS A 34 -12.50 -0.97 16.22
N ASP A 35 -11.98 0.24 16.40
CA ASP A 35 -12.66 1.48 16.07
C ASP A 35 -11.67 2.40 15.32
N PRO A 36 -11.77 2.52 13.98
CA PRO A 36 -10.92 3.43 13.21
C PRO A 36 -11.20 4.91 13.51
N PHE A 37 -12.38 5.27 14.03
CA PHE A 37 -12.69 6.66 14.42
C PHE A 37 -12.01 7.07 15.73
N ALA A 38 -11.57 6.11 16.54
CA ALA A 38 -10.78 6.36 17.74
C ALA A 38 -9.29 6.63 17.45
N LEU A 39 -8.85 6.46 16.20
CA LEU A 39 -7.48 6.77 15.79
C LEU A 39 -7.28 8.30 15.68
N ASP A 40 -6.12 8.79 16.12
CA ASP A 40 -5.67 10.16 15.82
C ASP A 40 -5.18 10.24 14.35
N THR A 41 -6.08 10.03 13.38
CA THR A 41 -5.72 10.06 11.95
C THR A 41 -5.28 11.45 11.51
N VAL A 42 -5.90 12.50 12.07
CA VAL A 42 -5.52 13.90 11.82
C VAL A 42 -4.07 14.15 12.25
N GLY A 43 -3.74 13.86 13.51
CA GLY A 43 -2.39 14.07 14.01
C GLY A 43 -1.37 13.17 13.32
N LEU A 44 -1.75 11.96 12.93
CA LEU A 44 -0.86 11.02 12.21
C LEU A 44 -0.54 11.49 10.79
N VAL A 45 -1.52 12.00 10.04
CA VAL A 45 -1.31 12.53 8.68
C VAL A 45 -0.54 13.86 8.73
N GLN A 46 -0.84 14.74 9.70
CA GLN A 46 -0.07 15.97 9.90
C GLN A 46 1.40 15.67 10.18
N GLU A 47 1.69 14.74 11.09
CA GLU A 47 3.06 14.32 11.38
C GLU A 47 3.74 13.68 10.16
N ALA A 48 3.01 12.89 9.37
CA ALA A 48 3.56 12.34 8.12
C ALA A 48 3.96 13.46 7.13
N LEU A 49 3.13 14.49 6.98
CA LEU A 49 3.44 15.66 6.16
C LEU A 49 4.63 16.45 6.71
N GLU A 50 4.72 16.66 8.02
CA GLU A 50 5.87 17.31 8.66
C GLU A 50 7.17 16.52 8.43
N LEU A 51 7.10 15.19 8.41
CA LEU A 51 8.22 14.31 8.13
C LEU A 51 8.51 14.11 6.64
N GLY A 52 7.81 14.82 5.75
CA GLY A 52 8.09 14.84 4.31
C GLY A 52 7.34 13.79 3.49
N VAL A 53 6.42 13.01 4.08
CA VAL A 53 5.54 12.12 3.30
C VAL A 53 4.62 12.97 2.43
N ARG A 54 4.51 12.61 1.15
CA ARG A 54 3.72 13.38 0.16
C ARG A 54 2.74 12.52 -0.63
N ALA A 55 2.69 11.21 -0.41
CA ALA A 55 1.75 10.33 -1.11
C ALA A 55 0.93 9.49 -0.13
N PHE A 56 -0.37 9.42 -0.37
CA PHE A 56 -1.33 8.69 0.45
C PHE A 56 -2.17 7.76 -0.43
N ASP A 57 -2.22 6.47 -0.08
CA ASP A 57 -3.05 5.47 -0.76
C ASP A 57 -4.25 5.08 0.12
N THR A 58 -5.44 5.07 -0.45
CA THR A 58 -6.70 4.72 0.23
C THR A 58 -7.61 3.92 -0.70
N SER A 59 -8.86 3.63 -0.29
CA SER A 59 -9.86 2.97 -1.13
C SER A 59 -11.26 3.13 -0.55
N PRO A 60 -12.32 3.19 -1.39
CA PRO A 60 -13.70 3.02 -0.96
C PRO A 60 -13.98 1.72 -0.19
N TYR A 61 -13.20 0.67 -0.44
CA TYR A 61 -13.31 -0.61 0.27
C TYR A 61 -12.77 -0.54 1.71
N TYR A 62 -11.88 0.40 2.02
CA TYR A 62 -11.22 0.51 3.33
C TYR A 62 -12.11 1.17 4.40
N GLY A 63 -13.40 0.81 4.45
CA GLY A 63 -14.36 1.35 5.42
C GLY A 63 -14.36 2.89 5.43
N PRO A 64 -14.13 3.56 6.58
CA PRO A 64 -14.14 5.02 6.67
C PRO A 64 -12.83 5.70 6.23
N SER A 65 -11.86 4.96 5.69
CA SER A 65 -10.51 5.47 5.41
C SER A 65 -10.48 6.73 4.55
N GLU A 66 -11.28 6.81 3.46
CA GLU A 66 -11.35 8.01 2.62
C GLU A 66 -11.87 9.24 3.39
N GLU A 67 -12.87 9.05 4.25
CA GLU A 67 -13.45 10.12 5.07
C GLU A 67 -12.45 10.60 6.13
N LEU A 68 -11.75 9.65 6.77
CA LEU A 68 -10.73 9.94 7.79
C LEU A 68 -9.51 10.64 7.18
N LEU A 69 -9.05 10.20 6.01
CA LEU A 69 -7.94 10.83 5.28
C LEU A 69 -8.36 12.21 4.77
N GLY A 70 -9.55 12.34 4.19
CA GLY A 70 -10.08 13.62 3.72
C GLY A 70 -10.20 14.65 4.84
N ALA A 71 -10.73 14.26 6.00
CA ALA A 71 -10.78 15.13 7.17
C ALA A 71 -9.40 15.56 7.67
N ALA A 72 -8.40 14.67 7.60
CA ALA A 72 -7.03 14.97 8.00
C ALA A 72 -6.31 15.93 7.04
N LEU A 73 -6.55 15.79 5.74
CA LEU A 73 -6.01 16.67 4.69
C LEU A 73 -6.72 18.02 4.61
N ASP A 74 -7.95 18.12 5.09
CA ASP A 74 -8.77 19.35 5.08
C ASP A 74 -8.63 20.19 6.37
N THR A 75 -7.48 20.11 7.03
CA THR A 75 -7.20 20.94 8.21
C THR A 75 -6.50 22.25 7.82
N GLU A 76 -6.72 23.30 8.60
CA GLU A 76 -6.05 24.61 8.40
C GLU A 76 -4.52 24.47 8.34
N PHE A 77 -3.96 23.57 9.15
CA PHE A 77 -2.54 23.25 9.11
C PHE A 77 -2.09 22.80 7.73
N VAL A 78 -2.81 21.86 7.11
CA VAL A 78 -2.44 21.34 5.79
C VAL A 78 -2.60 22.42 4.73
N HIS A 79 -3.74 23.11 4.71
CA HIS A 79 -4.00 24.20 3.75
C HIS A 79 -2.95 25.32 3.82
N THR A 80 -2.44 25.63 5.02
CA THR A 80 -1.43 26.67 5.22
C THR A 80 -0.02 26.21 4.84
N ASN A 81 0.34 24.95 5.10
CA ASN A 81 1.74 24.50 5.05
C ASN A 81 2.09 23.62 3.85
N VAL A 82 1.11 22.95 3.23
CA VAL A 82 1.37 22.00 2.14
C VAL A 82 0.37 22.22 1.00
N PRO A 83 0.82 22.74 -0.15
CA PRO A 83 -0.03 22.87 -1.33
C PRO A 83 -0.63 21.52 -1.75
N ARG A 84 -1.92 21.49 -2.13
CA ARG A 84 -2.58 20.27 -2.65
C ARG A 84 -1.83 19.67 -3.85
N SER A 85 -1.13 20.48 -4.65
CA SER A 85 -0.29 20.03 -5.77
C SER A 85 0.88 19.15 -5.35
N ASP A 86 1.33 19.26 -4.10
CA ASP A 86 2.49 18.55 -3.57
C ASP A 86 2.07 17.24 -2.87
N ILE A 87 0.76 17.04 -2.69
CA ILE A 87 0.19 15.83 -2.09
C ILE A 87 -0.31 14.96 -3.24
N PHE A 88 0.05 13.68 -3.24
CA PHE A 88 -0.47 12.66 -4.14
C PHE A 88 -1.54 11.86 -3.41
N ILE A 89 -2.77 11.91 -3.91
CA ILE A 89 -3.88 11.09 -3.40
C ILE A 89 -4.15 9.97 -4.39
N LEU A 90 -3.88 8.74 -3.96
CA LEU A 90 -4.14 7.52 -4.69
C LEU A 90 -5.36 6.84 -4.06
N THR A 91 -6.37 6.54 -4.88
CA THR A 91 -7.54 5.77 -4.43
C THR A 91 -7.90 4.71 -5.47
N LYS A 92 -9.01 3.99 -5.25
CA LYS A 92 -9.40 2.85 -6.06
C LYS A 92 -10.89 2.89 -6.38
N CYS A 93 -11.33 2.12 -7.36
CA CYS A 93 -12.74 1.91 -7.69
C CYS A 93 -13.00 0.43 -7.99
N GLY A 94 -14.26 0.07 -8.25
CA GLY A 94 -14.65 -1.30 -8.62
C GLY A 94 -15.06 -2.16 -7.43
N ARG A 95 -14.18 -2.31 -6.43
CA ARG A 95 -14.48 -3.06 -5.20
C ARG A 95 -15.29 -2.21 -4.20
N ILE A 96 -16.48 -2.69 -3.84
CA ILE A 96 -17.42 -2.00 -2.93
C ILE A 96 -17.30 -2.57 -1.51
N SER A 97 -17.33 -3.89 -1.39
CA SER A 97 -17.25 -4.63 -0.12
C SER A 97 -16.45 -5.92 -0.31
N GLY A 98 -16.48 -6.82 0.69
CA GLY A 98 -15.77 -8.11 0.60
C GLY A 98 -16.21 -8.98 -0.57
N ASP A 99 -17.49 -8.93 -0.94
CA ASP A 99 -18.15 -9.79 -1.93
C ASP A 99 -18.90 -9.02 -3.03
N GLN A 100 -18.89 -7.69 -3.00
CA GLN A 100 -19.56 -6.83 -4.00
C GLN A 100 -18.55 -6.03 -4.82
N PHE A 101 -18.68 -6.17 -6.14
CA PHE A 101 -17.83 -5.55 -7.14
C PHE A 101 -18.71 -5.01 -8.27
N ASP A 102 -18.49 -3.76 -8.66
CA ASP A 102 -19.17 -3.14 -9.80
C ASP A 102 -18.16 -2.31 -10.58
N TYR A 103 -17.86 -2.79 -11.79
CA TYR A 103 -16.88 -2.21 -12.69
C TYR A 103 -17.55 -1.52 -13.89
N SER A 104 -18.88 -1.38 -13.86
CA SER A 104 -19.62 -0.68 -14.91
C SER A 104 -19.23 0.79 -14.95
N ARG A 105 -19.36 1.41 -16.12
CA ARG A 105 -19.04 2.84 -16.31
C ARG A 105 -19.79 3.74 -15.31
N ASP A 106 -21.09 3.49 -15.12
CA ASP A 106 -21.93 4.29 -14.22
C ASP A 106 -21.41 4.22 -12.77
N TRP A 107 -21.03 3.03 -12.31
CA TRP A 107 -20.50 2.88 -10.95
C TRP A 107 -19.10 3.47 -10.81
N VAL A 108 -18.23 3.31 -11.80
CA VAL A 108 -16.88 3.90 -11.78
C VAL A 108 -16.98 5.43 -11.69
N HIS A 109 -17.83 6.05 -12.51
CA HIS A 109 -18.08 7.50 -12.46
C HIS A 109 -18.62 7.94 -11.10
N PHE A 110 -19.63 7.24 -10.58
CA PHE A 110 -20.18 7.49 -9.25
C PHE A 110 -19.11 7.36 -8.15
N SER A 111 -18.32 6.29 -8.19
CA SER A 111 -17.29 6.00 -7.19
C SER A 111 -16.21 7.08 -7.17
N VAL A 112 -15.76 7.56 -8.33
CA VAL A 112 -14.78 8.66 -8.42
C VAL A 112 -15.35 9.93 -7.78
N ASN A 113 -16.59 10.32 -8.10
CA ASN A 113 -17.22 11.51 -7.50
C ASN A 113 -17.38 11.38 -5.98
N ARG A 114 -17.81 10.22 -5.50
CA ARG A 114 -17.90 9.92 -4.06
C ARG A 114 -16.54 10.01 -3.37
N SER A 115 -15.48 9.51 -4.00
CA SER A 115 -14.11 9.63 -3.47
C SER A 115 -13.65 11.08 -3.41
N LEU A 116 -13.90 11.91 -4.43
CA LEU A 116 -13.58 13.34 -4.44
C LEU A 116 -14.25 14.07 -3.25
N GLU A 117 -15.53 13.81 -3.01
CA GLU A 117 -16.28 14.39 -1.89
C GLU A 117 -15.69 13.98 -0.53
N ARG A 118 -15.45 12.68 -0.33
CA ARG A 118 -14.92 12.14 0.94
C ARG A 118 -13.52 12.61 1.25
N LEU A 119 -12.67 12.65 0.22
CA LEU A 119 -11.28 13.11 0.30
C LEU A 119 -11.16 14.64 0.26
N ARG A 120 -12.28 15.35 0.08
CA ARG A 120 -12.37 16.82 0.09
C ARG A 120 -11.39 17.47 -0.88
N THR A 121 -11.31 16.93 -2.10
CA THR A 121 -10.39 17.35 -3.15
C THR A 121 -11.10 17.47 -4.48
N SER A 122 -10.62 18.37 -5.35
CA SER A 122 -11.19 18.55 -6.70
C SER A 122 -10.62 17.59 -7.74
N TYR A 123 -9.54 16.87 -7.41
CA TYR A 123 -8.97 15.83 -8.26
C TYR A 123 -8.29 14.70 -7.45
N LEU A 124 -8.12 13.56 -8.11
CA LEU A 124 -7.39 12.37 -7.67
C LEU A 124 -6.13 12.21 -8.53
N ASP A 125 -5.00 11.95 -7.90
CA ASP A 125 -3.74 11.79 -8.62
C ASP A 125 -3.68 10.42 -9.29
N VAL A 126 -4.05 9.35 -8.58
CA VAL A 126 -4.11 7.99 -9.15
C VAL A 126 -5.44 7.34 -8.80
N VAL A 127 -6.08 6.68 -9.78
CA VAL A 127 -7.20 5.78 -9.54
C VAL A 127 -6.88 4.39 -10.05
N TYR A 128 -6.94 3.40 -9.17
CA TYR A 128 -6.78 1.99 -9.50
C TYR A 128 -8.13 1.27 -9.66
N CYS A 129 -8.25 0.38 -10.64
CA CYS A 129 -9.23 -0.71 -10.54
C CYS A 129 -8.79 -1.68 -9.41
N HIS A 130 -9.63 -1.91 -8.41
CA HIS A 130 -9.27 -2.62 -7.16
C HIS A 130 -9.57 -4.12 -7.20
N ASP A 131 -8.54 -4.94 -6.95
CA ASP A 131 -8.62 -6.40 -6.89
C ASP A 131 -9.25 -6.99 -8.15
N VAL A 132 -8.58 -6.70 -9.27
CA VAL A 132 -9.03 -7.05 -10.62
C VAL A 132 -9.20 -8.55 -10.84
N GLU A 133 -8.61 -9.40 -10.01
CA GLU A 133 -8.77 -10.85 -10.08
C GLU A 133 -10.17 -11.35 -9.66
N PHE A 134 -10.99 -10.51 -9.03
CA PHE A 134 -12.35 -10.87 -8.58
C PHE A 134 -13.44 -10.66 -9.65
N VAL A 135 -13.07 -10.14 -10.82
CA VAL A 135 -13.97 -9.81 -11.92
C VAL A 135 -13.40 -10.32 -13.25
N THR A 136 -14.21 -10.29 -14.29
CA THR A 136 -13.75 -10.64 -15.64
C THR A 136 -12.82 -9.56 -16.19
N GLU A 137 -11.89 -9.95 -17.07
CA GLU A 137 -11.00 -8.97 -17.70
C GLU A 137 -11.78 -7.91 -18.51
N ASP A 138 -12.92 -8.27 -19.11
CA ASP A 138 -13.77 -7.33 -19.87
C ASP A 138 -14.37 -6.24 -18.96
N GLU A 139 -14.78 -6.60 -17.74
CA GLU A 139 -15.22 -5.63 -16.73
C GLU A 139 -14.08 -4.65 -16.36
N VAL A 140 -12.85 -5.15 -16.23
CA VAL A 140 -11.66 -4.31 -15.99
C VAL A 140 -11.41 -3.35 -17.15
N MET A 141 -11.53 -3.82 -18.39
CA MET A 141 -11.37 -2.99 -19.59
C MET A 141 -12.44 -1.91 -19.70
N GLU A 142 -13.69 -2.21 -19.32
CA GLU A 142 -14.78 -1.23 -19.24
C GLU A 142 -14.47 -0.13 -18.22
N ALA A 143 -14.04 -0.51 -17.01
CA ALA A 143 -13.67 0.45 -15.97
C ALA A 143 -12.48 1.34 -16.37
N ILE A 144 -11.44 0.77 -16.99
CA ILE A 144 -10.28 1.55 -17.49
C ILE A 144 -10.71 2.55 -18.57
N THR A 145 -11.62 2.14 -19.46
CA THR A 145 -12.17 3.02 -20.50
C THR A 145 -12.88 4.21 -19.87
N GLU A 146 -13.69 3.98 -18.83
CA GLU A 146 -14.38 5.06 -18.12
C GLU A 146 -13.40 5.96 -17.34
N LEU A 147 -12.41 5.41 -16.65
CA LEU A 147 -11.40 6.22 -15.97
C LEU A 147 -10.64 7.13 -16.95
N ARG A 148 -10.30 6.63 -18.14
CA ARG A 148 -9.67 7.43 -19.19
C ARG A 148 -10.61 8.51 -19.71
N ARG A 149 -11.90 8.22 -19.87
CA ARG A 149 -12.91 9.23 -20.22
C ARG A 149 -12.97 10.33 -19.15
N ILE A 150 -13.00 9.98 -17.86
CA ILE A 150 -13.01 10.95 -16.74
C ILE A 150 -11.74 11.81 -16.78
N ARG A 151 -10.57 11.20 -16.93
CA ARG A 151 -9.29 11.91 -17.10
C ARG A 151 -9.33 12.90 -18.27
N ASP A 152 -9.77 12.44 -19.44
CA ASP A 152 -9.66 13.19 -20.70
C ASP A 152 -10.81 14.21 -20.92
N GLN A 153 -11.92 14.08 -20.19
CA GLN A 153 -13.07 14.98 -20.35
C GLN A 153 -13.32 15.87 -19.14
N GLU A 154 -13.13 15.32 -17.93
CA GLU A 154 -13.42 16.00 -16.67
C GLU A 154 -12.15 16.51 -15.98
N GLY A 155 -11.00 15.84 -16.18
CA GLY A 155 -9.71 16.24 -15.61
C GLY A 155 -9.60 16.04 -14.10
N THR A 156 -10.58 15.34 -13.49
CA THR A 156 -10.63 15.06 -12.05
C THR A 156 -9.82 13.82 -11.65
N VAL A 157 -9.30 13.06 -12.62
CA VAL A 157 -8.36 11.94 -12.44
C VAL A 157 -7.14 12.18 -13.31
N LYS A 158 -5.92 11.98 -12.79
CA LYS A 158 -4.68 12.20 -13.56
C LYS A 158 -4.09 10.92 -14.14
N TYR A 159 -3.83 9.92 -13.30
CA TYR A 159 -3.19 8.66 -13.68
C TYR A 159 -4.06 7.46 -13.35
N ILE A 160 -3.93 6.41 -14.15
CA ILE A 160 -4.83 5.25 -14.11
C ILE A 160 -4.03 3.97 -14.00
N GLY A 161 -4.49 3.07 -13.15
CA GLY A 161 -3.84 1.79 -12.92
C GLY A 161 -4.79 0.66 -12.56
N ILE A 162 -4.19 -0.48 -12.26
CA ILE A 162 -4.88 -1.63 -11.66
C ILE A 162 -4.12 -2.07 -10.39
N SER A 163 -4.84 -2.70 -9.48
CA SER A 163 -4.28 -3.30 -8.27
C SER A 163 -4.88 -4.68 -8.05
N GLY A 164 -4.11 -5.59 -7.46
CA GLY A 164 -4.58 -6.96 -7.18
C GLY A 164 -3.47 -7.86 -6.63
N TYR A 165 -3.83 -9.12 -6.37
CA TYR A 165 -2.92 -10.09 -5.77
C TYR A 165 -2.16 -10.95 -6.79
N PRO A 166 -2.78 -11.72 -7.70
CA PRO A 166 -2.02 -12.64 -8.54
C PRO A 166 -1.20 -11.88 -9.59
N ILE A 167 0.13 -12.03 -9.56
CA ILE A 167 1.04 -11.35 -10.49
C ILE A 167 0.70 -11.68 -11.95
N ASP A 168 0.30 -12.93 -12.22
CA ASP A 168 -0.07 -13.37 -13.56
C ASP A 168 -1.28 -12.61 -14.12
N VAL A 169 -2.30 -12.38 -13.29
CA VAL A 169 -3.50 -11.61 -13.66
C VAL A 169 -3.11 -10.16 -13.94
N LEU A 170 -2.32 -9.54 -13.06
CA LEU A 170 -1.83 -8.17 -13.25
C LEU A 170 -1.03 -8.01 -14.55
N CYS A 171 -0.12 -8.94 -14.84
CA CYS A 171 0.71 -8.92 -16.03
C CYS A 171 -0.11 -9.16 -17.32
N SER A 172 -1.05 -10.11 -17.28
CA SER A 172 -1.96 -10.41 -18.41
C SER A 172 -2.81 -9.19 -18.76
N LEU A 173 -3.47 -8.60 -17.75
CA LEU A 173 -4.32 -7.43 -17.92
C LEU A 173 -3.54 -6.21 -18.40
N ALA A 174 -2.38 -5.91 -17.82
CA ALA A 174 -1.56 -4.78 -18.26
C ALA A 174 -1.15 -4.90 -19.73
N LYS A 175 -0.75 -6.12 -20.15
CA LYS A 175 -0.42 -6.41 -21.55
C LYS A 175 -1.64 -6.26 -22.45
N ARG A 176 -2.80 -6.79 -22.04
CA ARG A 176 -4.05 -6.69 -22.79
C ARG A 176 -4.47 -5.23 -22.99
N VAL A 177 -4.41 -4.41 -21.93
CA VAL A 177 -4.70 -2.97 -22.01
C VAL A 177 -3.82 -2.29 -23.05
N LEU A 178 -2.50 -2.53 -23.02
CA LEU A 178 -1.59 -1.95 -24.01
C LEU A 178 -1.94 -2.40 -25.44
N VAL A 179 -2.17 -3.70 -25.65
CA VAL A 179 -2.44 -4.27 -26.98
C VAL A 179 -3.76 -3.75 -27.57
N GLU A 180 -4.84 -3.71 -26.77
CA GLU A 180 -6.17 -3.35 -27.28
C GLU A 180 -6.37 -1.83 -27.40
N THR A 181 -5.72 -1.04 -26.54
CA THR A 181 -5.97 0.41 -26.48
C THR A 181 -4.82 1.25 -27.06
N GLY A 182 -3.64 0.67 -27.24
CA GLY A 182 -2.42 1.39 -27.65
C GLY A 182 -1.82 2.31 -26.57
N GLU A 183 -2.46 2.44 -25.42
CA GLU A 183 -1.98 3.23 -24.28
C GLU A 183 -1.72 2.29 -23.08
N PRO A 184 -0.51 2.24 -22.51
CA PRO A 184 -0.24 1.44 -21.32
C PRO A 184 -0.93 2.04 -20.08
N LEU A 185 -1.04 1.23 -19.03
CA LEU A 185 -1.39 1.72 -17.69
C LEU A 185 -0.24 2.57 -17.13
N ASP A 186 -0.56 3.62 -16.38
CA ASP A 186 0.46 4.47 -15.76
C ASP A 186 1.13 3.76 -14.57
N VAL A 187 0.40 2.85 -13.91
CA VAL A 187 0.83 2.19 -12.68
C VAL A 187 0.11 0.85 -12.47
N VAL A 188 0.83 -0.14 -11.93
CA VAL A 188 0.26 -1.43 -11.52
C VAL A 188 0.73 -1.76 -10.10
N MET A 189 -0.20 -1.80 -9.15
CA MET A 189 0.11 -2.09 -7.75
C MET A 189 -0.08 -3.59 -7.47
N SER A 190 0.94 -4.21 -6.88
CA SER A 190 0.81 -5.55 -6.29
C SER A 190 0.97 -5.44 -4.78
N TYR A 191 0.24 -6.26 -4.03
CA TYR A 191 0.34 -6.30 -2.58
C TYR A 191 0.84 -7.65 -2.09
N ALA A 192 1.67 -7.64 -1.04
CA ALA A 192 2.22 -8.81 -0.34
C ALA A 192 3.09 -9.78 -1.18
N ASN A 193 3.37 -9.47 -2.46
CA ASN A 193 4.24 -10.28 -3.32
C ASN A 193 5.70 -9.81 -3.40
N PHE A 194 6.05 -8.74 -2.68
CA PHE A 194 7.44 -8.43 -2.36
C PHE A 194 7.57 -8.08 -0.87
N THR A 195 7.84 -9.11 -0.08
CA THR A 195 8.03 -9.08 1.36
C THR A 195 9.24 -9.96 1.71
N LEU A 196 9.59 -10.05 2.99
CA LEU A 196 10.61 -11.01 3.43
C LEU A 196 10.22 -12.48 3.16
N GLN A 197 8.92 -12.78 3.11
CA GLN A 197 8.38 -14.13 2.85
C GLN A 197 8.13 -14.42 1.37
N ASN A 198 7.93 -13.42 0.53
CA ASN A 198 7.57 -13.61 -0.87
C ASN A 198 8.25 -12.57 -1.76
N GLN A 199 9.08 -13.01 -2.71
CA GLN A 199 9.86 -12.18 -3.63
C GLN A 199 9.38 -12.31 -5.09
N THR A 200 8.26 -13.00 -5.32
CA THR A 200 7.77 -13.37 -6.66
C THR A 200 7.52 -12.17 -7.56
N LEU A 201 7.14 -11.00 -7.01
CA LEU A 201 6.96 -9.79 -7.81
C LEU A 201 8.26 -9.34 -8.48
N ALA A 202 9.39 -9.42 -7.78
CA ALA A 202 10.69 -9.05 -8.33
C ALA A 202 11.17 -10.06 -9.39
N THR A 203 10.98 -11.35 -9.13
CA THR A 203 11.51 -12.41 -10.00
C THR A 203 10.64 -12.66 -11.24
N THR A 204 9.33 -12.44 -11.15
CA THR A 204 8.39 -12.78 -12.24
C THR A 204 7.61 -11.59 -12.79
N GLY A 205 7.36 -10.54 -12.00
CA GLY A 205 6.45 -9.46 -12.37
C GLY A 205 7.12 -8.30 -13.12
N ILE A 206 8.28 -7.82 -12.64
CA ILE A 206 8.91 -6.58 -13.11
C ILE A 206 9.07 -6.54 -14.63
N GLN A 207 9.72 -7.55 -15.21
CA GLN A 207 10.02 -7.55 -16.64
C GLN A 207 8.73 -7.60 -17.48
N ARG A 208 7.74 -8.39 -17.07
CA ARG A 208 6.46 -8.52 -17.79
C ARG A 208 5.64 -7.24 -17.75
N LEU A 209 5.61 -6.56 -16.60
CA LEU A 209 4.90 -5.27 -16.46
C LEU A 209 5.61 -4.17 -17.26
N LYS A 210 6.95 -4.15 -17.24
CA LYS A 210 7.74 -3.26 -18.07
C LYS A 210 7.52 -3.49 -19.57
N ASP A 211 7.47 -4.75 -20.01
CA ASP A 211 7.16 -5.11 -21.40
C ASP A 211 5.72 -4.71 -21.80
N ALA A 212 4.81 -4.62 -20.83
CA ALA A 212 3.47 -4.07 -20.99
C ALA A 212 3.42 -2.52 -20.95
N GLY A 213 4.58 -1.85 -20.91
CA GLY A 213 4.70 -0.39 -20.91
C GLY A 213 4.40 0.27 -19.55
N VAL A 214 4.29 -0.52 -18.47
CA VAL A 214 4.06 -0.01 -17.12
C VAL A 214 5.37 0.52 -16.55
N ASP A 215 5.34 1.78 -16.12
CA ASP A 215 6.55 2.52 -15.75
C ASP A 215 6.73 2.66 -14.24
N VAL A 216 5.68 2.36 -13.46
CA VAL A 216 5.65 2.38 -11.99
C VAL A 216 4.95 1.13 -11.46
N VAL A 217 5.62 0.35 -10.60
CA VAL A 217 5.06 -0.83 -9.93
C VAL A 217 5.20 -0.67 -8.40
N PRO A 218 4.17 -0.16 -7.70
CA PRO A 218 4.20 -0.07 -6.25
C PRO A 218 4.08 -1.44 -5.58
N ASN A 219 4.93 -1.69 -4.59
CA ASN A 219 4.86 -2.82 -3.69
C ASN A 219 4.09 -2.42 -2.42
N ALA A 220 2.85 -2.88 -2.32
CA ALA A 220 2.01 -2.62 -1.16
C ALA A 220 2.11 -3.75 -0.13
N SER A 221 1.80 -3.42 1.14
CA SER A 221 1.78 -4.39 2.23
C SER A 221 3.12 -5.10 2.45
N VAL A 222 4.18 -4.32 2.69
CA VAL A 222 5.56 -4.81 2.93
C VAL A 222 5.69 -5.83 4.09
N LEU A 223 4.69 -5.88 4.98
CA LEU A 223 4.58 -6.86 6.07
C LEU A 223 3.62 -8.02 5.76
N GLY A 224 3.23 -8.23 4.50
CA GLY A 224 2.25 -9.24 4.11
C GLY A 224 0.92 -9.02 4.81
N MET A 225 0.37 -7.81 4.72
CA MET A 225 -0.87 -7.39 5.38
C MET A 225 -0.86 -7.56 6.92
N GLY A 226 0.33 -7.51 7.52
CA GLY A 226 0.54 -7.67 8.96
C GLY A 226 0.89 -9.09 9.39
N LEU A 227 1.02 -10.03 8.45
CA LEU A 227 1.49 -11.39 8.72
C LEU A 227 2.89 -11.41 9.34
N LEU A 228 3.82 -10.61 8.82
CA LEU A 228 5.22 -10.57 9.24
C LEU A 228 5.45 -9.75 10.51
N ARG A 229 4.73 -10.09 11.59
CA ARG A 229 4.82 -9.43 12.90
C ARG A 229 5.03 -10.47 13.98
N ARG A 230 5.80 -10.10 15.01
CA ARG A 230 5.99 -10.92 16.22
C ARG A 230 4.68 -11.33 16.88
N GLU A 231 3.73 -10.40 16.97
CA GLU A 231 2.41 -10.61 17.57
C GLU A 231 1.41 -11.30 16.62
N GLY A 232 1.84 -11.64 15.39
CA GLY A 232 0.96 -12.14 14.34
C GLY A 232 0.08 -11.06 13.69
N VAL A 233 -0.91 -11.53 12.92
CA VAL A 233 -1.82 -10.68 12.14
C VAL A 233 -2.64 -9.76 13.08
N PRO A 234 -2.77 -8.45 12.76
CA PRO A 234 -3.67 -7.56 13.49
C PRO A 234 -5.14 -8.02 13.42
N VAL A 235 -5.82 -8.02 14.57
CA VAL A 235 -7.25 -8.34 14.68
C VAL A 235 -8.04 -7.10 15.07
N GLY A 236 -8.77 -6.53 14.11
CA GLY A 236 -9.71 -5.45 14.32
C GLY A 236 -11.10 -5.94 14.74
N SER A 237 -12.15 -5.17 14.42
CA SER A 237 -13.53 -5.56 14.74
C SER A 237 -14.07 -6.67 13.83
N LEU A 238 -13.40 -6.96 12.71
CA LEU A 238 -13.79 -8.02 11.78
C LEU A 238 -13.25 -9.42 12.16
N GLY A 239 -12.53 -9.56 13.27
CA GLY A 239 -11.96 -10.84 13.68
C GLY A 239 -10.75 -11.26 12.83
N ASP A 240 -10.50 -12.57 12.72
CA ASP A 240 -9.43 -13.09 11.87
C ASP A 240 -9.86 -13.11 10.40
N TRP A 241 -9.40 -12.11 9.65
CA TRP A 241 -9.77 -11.88 8.25
C TRP A 241 -8.68 -12.27 7.26
N HIS A 242 -7.46 -12.59 7.75
CA HIS A 242 -6.29 -12.73 6.89
C HIS A 242 -6.25 -14.12 6.23
N PRO A 243 -5.99 -14.21 4.91
CA PRO A 243 -6.12 -15.46 4.14
C PRO A 243 -5.02 -16.51 4.42
N ALA A 244 -3.94 -16.12 5.10
CA ALA A 244 -2.88 -17.06 5.50
C ALA A 244 -3.43 -18.26 6.28
N SER A 245 -3.07 -19.46 5.84
CA SER A 245 -3.38 -20.71 6.53
C SER A 245 -2.70 -20.81 7.90
N SER A 246 -3.18 -21.71 8.76
CA SER A 246 -2.57 -22.01 10.04
C SER A 246 -1.09 -22.39 9.90
N ASN A 247 -0.76 -23.23 8.91
CA ASN A 247 0.62 -23.70 8.69
C ASN A 247 1.55 -22.56 8.26
N LEU A 248 1.08 -21.65 7.40
CA LEU A 248 1.85 -20.45 7.05
C LEU A 248 2.08 -19.58 8.29
N ARG A 249 1.03 -19.33 9.09
CA ARG A 249 1.16 -18.55 10.34
C ARG A 249 2.12 -19.20 11.33
N GLU A 250 2.13 -20.52 11.44
CA GLU A 250 3.10 -21.26 12.25
C GLU A 250 4.54 -21.13 11.73
N ALA A 251 4.74 -21.14 10.41
CA ALA A 251 6.05 -20.88 9.81
C ALA A 251 6.56 -19.48 10.14
N ILE A 252 5.67 -18.49 10.05
CA ILE A 252 5.98 -17.10 10.42
C ILE A 252 6.29 -16.99 11.92
N ARG A 253 5.56 -17.71 12.78
CA ARG A 253 5.87 -17.77 14.22
C ARG A 253 7.25 -18.36 14.47
N ARG A 254 7.64 -19.45 13.80
CA ARG A 254 9.00 -20.00 13.90
C ARG A 254 10.08 -19.02 13.45
N ALA A 255 9.83 -18.29 12.36
CA ALA A 255 10.72 -17.21 11.91
C ALA A 255 10.82 -16.07 12.93
N SER A 256 9.71 -15.73 13.60
CA SER A 256 9.71 -14.76 14.69
C SER A 256 10.50 -15.25 15.91
N ASP A 257 10.33 -16.51 16.31
CA ASP A 257 11.08 -17.12 17.41
C ASP A 257 12.60 -17.13 17.12
N PHE A 258 12.98 -17.30 15.85
CA PHE A 258 14.36 -17.14 15.40
C PHE A 258 14.87 -15.72 15.59
N CYS A 259 14.11 -14.70 15.19
CA CYS A 259 14.49 -13.30 15.39
C CYS A 259 14.69 -12.98 16.89
N ASP A 260 13.78 -13.46 17.74
CA ASP A 260 13.83 -13.24 19.18
C ASP A 260 15.13 -13.83 19.81
N ARG A 261 15.62 -14.97 19.31
CA ARG A 261 16.91 -15.56 19.75
C ARG A 261 18.14 -14.73 19.36
N HIS A 262 17.98 -13.79 18.43
CA HIS A 262 19.02 -12.89 17.94
C HIS A 262 18.79 -11.44 18.36
N ASP A 263 17.94 -11.20 19.37
CA ASP A 263 17.58 -9.87 19.87
C ASP A 263 17.00 -8.92 18.79
N GLU A 264 16.34 -9.51 17.79
CA GLU A 264 15.71 -8.80 16.68
C GLU A 264 14.20 -9.04 16.66
N ARG A 265 13.45 -8.09 16.07
CA ARG A 265 12.01 -8.23 15.86
C ARG A 265 11.72 -8.53 14.39
N LEU A 266 10.88 -9.52 14.13
CA LEU A 266 10.51 -9.93 12.77
C LEU A 266 10.07 -8.74 11.90
N GLU A 267 9.15 -7.91 12.38
CA GLU A 267 8.64 -6.77 11.63
C GLU A 267 9.72 -5.71 11.31
N VAL A 268 10.75 -5.58 12.15
CA VAL A 268 11.86 -4.64 11.91
C VAL A 268 12.73 -5.15 10.76
N ILE A 269 13.05 -6.45 10.77
CA ILE A 269 13.80 -7.09 9.68
C ILE A 269 12.98 -7.06 8.39
N ALA A 270 11.69 -7.44 8.47
CA ALA A 270 10.80 -7.50 7.32
C ALA A 270 10.57 -6.14 6.66
N ILE A 271 10.29 -5.08 7.44
CA ILE A 271 10.15 -3.72 6.90
C ILE A 271 11.44 -3.30 6.20
N ARG A 272 12.59 -3.42 6.87
CA ARG A 272 13.85 -2.96 6.28
C ARG A 272 14.18 -3.76 5.03
N TYR A 273 14.08 -5.09 5.07
CA TYR A 273 14.33 -5.95 3.91
C TYR A 273 13.46 -5.58 2.72
N ALA A 274 12.13 -5.48 2.93
CA ALA A 274 11.21 -5.19 1.84
C ALA A 274 11.45 -3.80 1.23
N LEU A 275 11.64 -2.76 2.06
CA LEU A 275 11.91 -1.41 1.56
C LEU A 275 13.29 -1.31 0.87
N GLU A 276 14.35 -1.82 1.50
CA GLU A 276 15.74 -1.69 1.01
C GLU A 276 15.96 -2.49 -0.27
N SER A 277 15.44 -3.72 -0.34
CA SER A 277 15.56 -4.56 -1.53
C SER A 277 14.68 -4.06 -2.67
N TRP A 278 13.46 -3.60 -2.39
CA TRP A 278 12.54 -3.14 -3.43
C TRP A 278 13.01 -1.87 -4.11
N ILE A 279 13.59 -0.92 -3.36
CA ILE A 279 14.15 0.32 -3.92
C ILE A 279 15.06 0.03 -5.12
N THR A 280 15.91 -0.99 -5.01
CA THR A 280 16.87 -1.34 -6.06
C THR A 280 16.28 -2.31 -7.08
N ALA A 281 15.57 -3.36 -6.63
CA ALA A 281 15.00 -4.38 -7.52
C ALA A 281 14.04 -3.77 -8.56
N ALA A 282 13.25 -2.79 -8.15
CA ALA A 282 12.25 -2.14 -8.98
C ALA A 282 12.71 -0.82 -9.61
N GLU A 283 14.02 -0.54 -9.69
CA GLU A 283 14.55 0.69 -10.31
C GLU A 283 13.96 0.92 -11.71
N SER A 284 13.88 -0.13 -12.54
CA SER A 284 13.39 -0.01 -13.92
C SER A 284 11.90 0.31 -14.05
N VAL A 285 11.13 0.16 -12.96
CA VAL A 285 9.68 0.44 -12.83
C VAL A 285 9.40 1.24 -11.56
N GLY A 286 10.34 2.10 -11.16
CA GLY A 286 10.28 2.93 -9.96
C GLY A 286 9.87 4.36 -10.26
N SER A 287 10.16 5.26 -9.32
CA SER A 287 9.87 6.69 -9.46
C SER A 287 11.06 7.59 -9.13
N LEU A 288 11.08 8.81 -9.66
CA LEU A 288 12.03 9.89 -9.33
C LEU A 288 11.47 10.94 -8.37
N GLY A 289 10.23 10.75 -7.90
CA GLY A 289 9.56 11.69 -6.99
C GLY A 289 10.27 11.87 -5.65
N ASP A 290 9.78 12.81 -4.85
CA ASP A 290 10.40 13.23 -3.59
C ASP A 290 10.61 12.03 -2.63
N PRO A 291 11.86 11.67 -2.30
CA PRO A 291 12.15 10.51 -1.47
C PRO A 291 11.85 10.73 0.01
N ALA A 292 11.43 11.91 0.47
CA ALA A 292 11.24 12.22 1.89
C ALA A 292 12.51 11.94 2.73
N SER A 293 13.68 12.37 2.23
CA SER A 293 14.96 12.09 2.88
C SER A 293 15.14 12.85 4.20
N GLY A 294 14.30 13.87 4.41
CA GLY A 294 14.20 14.63 5.65
C GLY A 294 15.11 15.85 5.67
N ILE A 295 15.54 16.35 4.51
CA ILE A 295 16.21 17.64 4.40
C ILE A 295 15.16 18.74 4.69
N PRO A 296 15.34 19.55 5.75
CA PRO A 296 14.35 20.57 6.08
C PRO A 296 14.12 21.58 4.95
N TRP A 297 12.87 22.03 4.81
CA TRP A 297 12.47 23.16 3.96
C TRP A 297 12.76 23.02 2.46
N THR A 298 12.93 21.80 1.95
CA THR A 298 13.31 21.57 0.54
C THR A 298 12.37 20.53 -0.08
N HIS A 299 11.80 20.85 -1.25
CA HIS A 299 11.20 19.82 -2.11
C HIS A 299 12.33 19.04 -2.78
N GLU A 300 12.33 17.72 -2.60
CA GLU A 300 13.43 16.87 -3.04
C GLU A 300 13.07 16.11 -4.33
N THR A 301 14.09 15.59 -5.01
CA THR A 301 13.93 14.63 -6.10
C THR A 301 14.93 13.50 -5.91
N ASN A 302 14.81 12.41 -6.65
CA ASN A 302 15.78 11.33 -6.52
C ASN A 302 17.19 11.68 -7.02
N LYS A 303 17.41 12.84 -7.66
CA LYS A 303 18.77 13.35 -7.99
C LYS A 303 19.68 13.44 -6.76
N GLN A 304 19.10 13.75 -5.61
CA GLN A 304 19.80 13.87 -4.33
C GLN A 304 20.27 12.50 -3.77
N VAL A 305 19.57 11.40 -4.09
CA VAL A 305 19.84 10.04 -3.58
C VAL A 305 20.36 9.10 -4.69
N GLY A 306 21.19 9.63 -5.59
CA GLY A 306 21.88 8.85 -6.62
C GLY A 306 21.28 8.96 -8.02
N GLY A 307 20.17 9.70 -8.20
CA GLY A 307 19.59 10.05 -9.50
C GLY A 307 18.86 8.93 -10.23
N ARG A 308 18.81 7.74 -9.65
CA ARG A 308 18.08 6.57 -10.17
C ARG A 308 16.64 6.57 -9.67
N LYS A 309 15.75 5.92 -10.43
CA LYS A 309 14.38 5.65 -9.97
C LYS A 309 14.46 4.73 -8.75
N LEU A 310 13.68 5.01 -7.71
CA LEU A 310 13.56 4.15 -6.55
C LEU A 310 12.25 3.36 -6.67
N GLY A 311 12.31 2.05 -6.39
CA GLY A 311 11.12 1.22 -6.27
C GLY A 311 10.12 1.81 -5.28
N VAL A 312 8.85 1.90 -5.70
CA VAL A 312 7.78 2.52 -4.91
C VAL A 312 7.23 1.52 -3.91
N SER A 313 7.15 1.87 -2.62
CA SER A 313 6.59 1.03 -1.57
C SER A 313 5.43 1.72 -0.86
N VAL A 314 4.41 0.95 -0.48
CA VAL A 314 3.27 1.43 0.33
C VAL A 314 3.39 0.89 1.75
N MET A 315 3.70 1.78 2.69
CA MET A 315 3.72 1.46 4.13
C MET A 315 2.32 1.55 4.73
N GLY A 316 2.05 0.80 5.79
CA GLY A 316 0.81 0.91 6.56
C GLY A 316 1.13 1.10 8.04
N VAL A 317 0.59 2.16 8.64
CA VAL A 317 0.77 2.50 10.05
C VAL A 317 -0.55 2.98 10.65
N SER A 318 -0.81 2.70 11.93
CA SER A 318 -2.00 3.22 12.63
C SER A 318 -1.64 4.08 13.84
N LYS A 319 -0.34 4.23 14.14
CA LYS A 319 0.15 4.98 15.30
C LYS A 319 1.37 5.83 14.93
N LYS A 320 1.51 6.99 15.57
CA LYS A 320 2.64 7.92 15.38
C LYS A 320 4.00 7.24 15.53
N LYS A 321 4.18 6.47 16.61
CA LYS A 321 5.42 5.71 16.85
C LYS A 321 5.77 4.72 15.71
N GLU A 322 4.79 4.14 15.04
CA GLU A 322 5.01 3.24 13.90
C GLU A 322 5.46 4.04 12.67
N LEU A 323 4.85 5.21 12.43
CA LEU A 323 5.26 6.16 11.39
C LEU A 323 6.70 6.63 11.60
N GLU A 324 7.02 7.16 12.78
CA GLU A 324 8.36 7.63 13.13
C GLU A 324 9.41 6.54 12.91
N LYS A 325 9.13 5.31 13.36
CA LYS A 325 10.06 4.18 13.22
C LYS A 325 10.20 3.74 11.76
N THR A 326 9.12 3.71 11.00
CA THR A 326 9.17 3.38 9.57
C THR A 326 9.99 4.42 8.81
N LEU A 327 9.81 5.71 9.11
CA LEU A 327 10.59 6.78 8.47
C LEU A 327 12.05 6.81 8.92
N GLN A 328 12.36 6.43 10.17
CA GLN A 328 13.75 6.20 10.60
C GLN A 328 14.41 5.09 9.79
N VAL A 329 13.71 3.97 9.57
CA VAL A 329 14.21 2.88 8.72
C VAL A 329 14.39 3.35 7.29
N TRP A 330 13.38 4.00 6.71
CA TRP A 330 13.42 4.53 5.35
C TRP A 330 14.60 5.50 5.12
N ARG A 331 14.77 6.49 5.99
CA ARG A 331 15.88 7.46 5.88
C ARG A 331 17.24 6.80 6.07
N SER A 332 17.34 5.82 6.97
CA SER A 332 18.57 5.03 7.07
C SER A 332 18.86 4.30 5.77
N ILE A 333 17.87 3.69 5.11
CA ILE A 333 18.06 3.05 3.81
C ILE A 333 18.59 4.06 2.79
N LEU A 334 17.99 5.25 2.71
CA LEU A 334 18.45 6.32 1.83
C LEU A 334 19.89 6.77 2.14
N ASP A 335 20.26 6.83 3.42
CA ASP A 335 21.62 7.14 3.84
C ASP A 335 22.62 6.10 3.32
N GLY A 336 22.20 4.86 3.02
CA GLY A 336 23.02 3.80 2.44
C GLY A 336 23.13 3.84 0.91
N LEU A 337 22.41 4.73 0.22
CA LEU A 337 22.45 4.87 -1.24
C LEU A 337 23.66 5.67 -1.73
N GLU A 338 23.83 5.71 -3.05
CA GLU A 338 24.80 6.57 -3.72
C GLU A 338 24.48 8.05 -3.41
N ASN A 339 25.44 8.77 -2.79
CA ASN A 339 25.29 10.09 -2.16
C ASN A 339 24.59 10.15 -0.79
N GLY A 340 24.19 9.02 -0.21
CA GLY A 340 23.49 8.99 1.08
C GLY A 340 24.26 9.65 2.24
N LYS A 341 25.60 9.66 2.20
CA LYS A 341 26.44 10.38 3.17
C LYS A 341 26.19 11.90 3.17
N GLU A 342 26.06 12.51 2.00
CA GLU A 342 25.79 13.94 1.88
C GLU A 342 24.35 14.26 2.30
N ILE A 343 23.41 13.36 1.98
CA ILE A 343 22.01 13.48 2.39
C ILE A 343 21.85 13.40 3.90
N ALA A 344 22.53 12.45 4.57
CA ALA A 344 22.58 12.40 6.02
C ALA A 344 23.07 13.73 6.61
N ARG A 345 24.18 14.27 6.08
CA ARG A 345 24.74 15.56 6.51
C ARG A 345 23.76 16.72 6.34
N LEU A 346 23.13 16.84 5.16
CA LEU A 346 22.17 17.91 4.85
C LEU A 346 20.90 17.83 5.70
N ALA A 347 20.46 16.62 6.05
CA ALA A 347 19.32 16.39 6.92
C ALA A 347 19.66 16.49 8.42
N GLY A 348 20.87 16.89 8.79
CA GLY A 348 21.30 17.02 10.19
C GLY A 348 21.52 15.69 10.91
N ARG A 349 21.62 14.59 10.17
CA ARG A 349 22.00 13.26 10.66
C ARG A 349 23.52 13.13 10.80
N TRP A 350 23.98 12.12 11.53
CA TRP A 350 25.41 11.95 11.81
C TRP A 350 26.11 11.40 10.56
N GLU A 351 27.34 11.84 10.30
CA GLU A 351 28.12 11.37 9.14
C GLU A 351 28.30 9.84 9.13
N ARG A 352 28.35 9.22 10.33
CA ARG A 352 28.45 7.77 10.52
C ARG A 352 27.15 7.02 10.23
N ASP A 353 26.02 7.69 10.00
CA ASP A 353 24.74 7.04 9.70
C ASP A 353 24.77 6.34 8.33
N HIS A 354 25.58 6.84 7.39
CA HIS A 354 25.89 6.15 6.13
C HIS A 354 26.55 4.78 6.37
N GLU A 355 27.64 4.76 7.15
CA GLU A 355 28.36 3.53 7.50
C GLU A 355 27.47 2.58 8.32
N TRP A 356 26.69 3.13 9.25
CA TRP A 356 25.71 2.35 10.02
C TRP A 356 24.69 1.68 9.10
N SER A 357 24.16 2.41 8.12
CA SER A 357 23.20 1.87 7.18
C SER A 357 23.80 0.74 6.34
N LEU A 358 25.01 0.92 5.81
CA LEU A 358 25.71 -0.12 5.06
C LEU A 358 25.93 -1.38 5.92
N ASN A 359 26.37 -1.22 7.16
CA ASN A 359 26.54 -2.35 8.08
C ASN A 359 25.21 -3.03 8.42
N ARG A 360 24.15 -2.23 8.64
CA ARG A 360 22.83 -2.75 8.95
C ARG A 360 22.25 -3.52 7.77
N LYS A 361 22.46 -3.10 6.53
CA LYS A 361 22.08 -3.85 5.32
C LYS A 361 22.63 -5.27 5.33
N HIS A 362 23.92 -5.44 5.67
CA HIS A 362 24.54 -6.77 5.77
C HIS A 362 23.91 -7.62 6.90
N ALA A 363 23.65 -7.02 8.06
CA ALA A 363 22.98 -7.70 9.17
C ALA A 363 21.54 -8.12 8.81
N ILE A 364 20.80 -7.27 8.10
CA ILE A 364 19.46 -7.59 7.59
C ILE A 364 19.51 -8.77 6.64
N GLN A 365 20.50 -8.84 5.74
CA GLN A 365 20.63 -9.97 4.82
C GLN A 365 20.87 -11.30 5.56
N ILE A 366 21.78 -11.30 6.54
CA ILE A 366 22.04 -12.50 7.36
C ILE A 366 20.78 -12.97 8.09
N MET A 367 20.04 -12.02 8.69
CA MET A 367 18.77 -12.33 9.36
C MET A 367 17.71 -12.81 8.36
N ALA A 368 17.64 -12.20 7.18
CA ALA A 368 16.70 -12.57 6.13
C ALA A 368 16.93 -14.01 5.66
N ASP A 369 18.18 -14.41 5.44
CA ASP A 369 18.52 -15.78 5.02
C ASP A 369 18.05 -16.80 6.08
N GLY A 370 18.36 -16.57 7.36
CA GLY A 370 17.90 -17.44 8.45
C GLY A 370 16.38 -17.47 8.63
N ILE A 371 15.70 -16.33 8.44
CA ILE A 371 14.24 -16.26 8.44
C ILE A 371 13.66 -17.09 7.29
N GLN A 372 14.20 -16.95 6.08
CA GLN A 372 13.72 -17.66 4.89
C GLN A 372 13.91 -19.17 5.00
N GLU A 373 14.99 -19.63 5.64
CA GLU A 373 15.16 -21.05 6.00
C GLU A 373 14.03 -21.55 6.92
N HIS A 374 13.60 -20.74 7.89
CA HIS A 374 12.49 -21.09 8.79
C HIS A 374 11.11 -21.08 8.13
N LEU A 375 10.96 -20.36 7.01
CA LEU A 375 9.74 -20.37 6.20
C LEU A 375 9.61 -21.67 5.39
N ALA A 376 10.73 -22.27 4.97
CA ALA A 376 10.78 -23.52 4.24
C ALA A 376 9.85 -23.51 2.99
N GLU A 377 8.89 -24.43 2.91
CA GLU A 377 7.92 -24.52 1.80
C GLU A 377 7.00 -23.29 1.68
N TYR A 378 6.96 -22.43 2.70
CA TYR A 378 6.20 -21.19 2.70
C TYR A 378 6.98 -19.98 2.19
N LEU A 379 8.26 -20.13 1.80
CA LEU A 379 8.95 -19.09 1.03
C LEU A 379 8.30 -18.97 -0.36
N ASP A 380 8.02 -17.74 -0.79
CA ASP A 380 7.33 -17.42 -2.05
C ASP A 380 5.92 -18.00 -2.19
N TYR A 381 5.35 -18.51 -1.09
CA TYR A 381 3.97 -18.95 -1.07
C TYR A 381 3.01 -17.78 -1.25
N ALA A 382 2.08 -17.94 -2.19
CA ALA A 382 0.94 -17.07 -2.39
C ALA A 382 -0.36 -17.88 -2.23
N TRP A 383 -1.30 -17.37 -1.43
CA TRP A 383 -2.62 -17.98 -1.29
C TRP A 383 -3.48 -17.74 -2.56
N PRO A 384 -4.50 -18.57 -2.83
CA PRO A 384 -5.43 -18.31 -3.92
C PRO A 384 -6.15 -16.95 -3.77
N SER A 385 -6.21 -16.17 -4.84
CA SER A 385 -7.05 -14.96 -4.94
C SER A 385 -7.72 -14.89 -6.31
N PRO A 386 -9.06 -14.85 -6.39
CA PRO A 386 -10.00 -15.06 -5.29
C PRO A 386 -9.87 -16.49 -4.72
N PRO A 387 -10.32 -16.73 -3.48
CA PRO A 387 -10.35 -18.09 -2.95
C PRO A 387 -11.33 -18.96 -3.76
N PRO A 388 -11.11 -20.29 -3.88
CA PRO A 388 -11.89 -21.15 -4.77
C PRO A 388 -13.41 -21.12 -4.52
N GLU A 389 -13.83 -20.84 -3.29
CA GLU A 389 -15.22 -20.72 -2.85
C GLU A 389 -15.85 -19.35 -3.10
N PHE A 390 -15.11 -18.39 -3.64
CA PHE A 390 -15.60 -17.03 -3.84
C PHE A 390 -16.75 -16.98 -4.85
N VAL A 391 -17.84 -16.33 -4.46
CA VAL A 391 -18.97 -16.03 -5.33
C VAL A 391 -19.26 -14.54 -5.25
N LYS A 392 -19.08 -13.84 -6.38
CA LYS A 392 -19.44 -12.43 -6.53
C LYS A 392 -20.94 -12.26 -6.31
N LYS A 393 -21.33 -11.41 -5.35
CA LYS A 393 -22.73 -10.98 -5.22
C LYS A 393 -23.01 -9.85 -6.19
N GLY A 394 -24.17 -9.88 -6.85
CA GLY A 394 -24.57 -8.82 -7.75
C GLY A 394 -24.68 -7.47 -7.03
N SER A 395 -24.19 -6.40 -7.66
CA SER A 395 -24.49 -5.03 -7.23
C SER A 395 -25.98 -4.80 -7.49
N LYS A 396 -26.81 -4.72 -6.45
CA LYS A 396 -28.18 -4.26 -6.64
C LYS A 396 -28.09 -2.80 -7.09
N LYS A 397 -28.60 -2.50 -8.29
CA LYS A 397 -28.83 -1.13 -8.79
C LYS A 397 -29.70 -0.34 -7.80
N GLN A 398 -29.10 0.25 -6.78
CA GLN A 398 -29.63 1.41 -6.09
C GLN A 398 -28.54 2.47 -6.13
N LEU A 399 -28.54 3.23 -7.23
CA LEU A 399 -28.02 4.60 -7.24
C LEU A 399 -28.98 5.46 -6.40
N GLU A 400 -29.08 5.14 -5.11
CA GLU A 400 -29.62 6.06 -4.12
C GLU A 400 -28.38 6.62 -3.41
N SER A 401 -28.14 7.92 -3.52
CA SER A 401 -27.24 8.62 -2.60
C SER A 401 -27.60 8.15 -1.20
N PRO A 402 -26.68 7.55 -0.41
CA PRO A 402 -26.99 7.26 0.97
C PRO A 402 -27.28 8.61 1.61
N ALA A 403 -28.56 8.85 1.93
CA ALA A 403 -28.94 9.97 2.75
C ALA A 403 -28.09 9.91 4.02
N VAL A 404 -27.64 11.07 4.45
CA VAL A 404 -27.01 11.30 5.74
C VAL A 404 -28.00 10.83 6.81
N ASP A 405 -27.93 9.57 7.22
CA ASP A 405 -28.69 9.10 8.38
C ASP A 405 -27.86 8.17 9.25
N ALA A 406 -27.48 8.75 10.38
CA ALA A 406 -26.84 8.09 11.49
C ALA A 406 -27.86 7.16 12.16
N ALA A 407 -27.80 5.86 11.84
CA ALA A 407 -28.40 4.83 12.66
C ALA A 407 -27.40 3.68 12.83
N LEU A 408 -26.84 3.63 14.04
CA LEU A 408 -25.99 2.56 14.59
C LEU A 408 -26.55 1.17 14.26
N LEU A 409 -25.91 0.44 13.35
CA LEU A 409 -26.06 -1.00 13.25
C LEU A 409 -25.15 -1.64 14.30
N THR A 410 -25.72 -1.95 15.47
CA THR A 410 -25.11 -2.93 16.39
C THR A 410 -24.97 -4.27 15.68
N PRO A 411 -23.79 -4.92 15.71
CA PRO A 411 -23.62 -6.22 15.07
C PRO A 411 -24.53 -7.26 15.73
N ALA A 412 -25.22 -8.06 14.91
CA ALA A 412 -25.88 -9.28 15.34
C ALA A 412 -24.86 -10.18 16.07
N ALA A 413 -25.27 -10.74 17.20
CA ALA A 413 -24.44 -11.57 18.07
C ALA A 413 -23.71 -12.66 17.27
N SER A 414 -22.39 -12.74 17.46
CA SER A 414 -21.57 -13.84 16.97
C SER A 414 -22.04 -15.17 17.55
N PRO A 415 -21.98 -16.29 16.81
CA PRO A 415 -22.19 -17.61 17.40
C PRO A 415 -21.14 -17.87 18.49
N PRO A 416 -21.49 -18.61 19.56
CA PRO A 416 -20.55 -18.91 20.64
C PRO A 416 -19.38 -19.77 20.13
N PRO A 417 -18.16 -19.57 20.65
CA PRO A 417 -16.99 -20.35 20.27
C PRO A 417 -17.15 -21.82 20.68
N GLU A 418 -16.72 -22.74 19.82
CA GLU A 418 -16.57 -24.16 20.17
C GLU A 418 -15.44 -24.32 21.21
N ASP A 419 -15.68 -25.16 22.21
CA ASP A 419 -14.75 -25.42 23.32
C ASP A 419 -13.43 -26.01 22.80
N LEU A 420 -12.34 -25.27 22.98
CA LEU A 420 -10.98 -25.78 22.80
C LEU A 420 -10.66 -26.78 23.95
N PRO A 421 -10.02 -27.93 23.68
CA PRO A 421 -9.63 -28.86 24.73
C PRO A 421 -8.60 -28.21 25.66
N ALA A 422 -8.84 -28.34 26.98
CA ALA A 422 -7.99 -27.80 28.03
C ALA A 422 -6.56 -28.38 27.96
N LEU A 423 -5.57 -27.50 28.08
CA LEU A 423 -4.17 -27.88 28.23
C LEU A 423 -3.96 -28.61 29.57
N PRO A 424 -3.13 -29.66 29.63
CA PRO A 424 -2.86 -30.38 30.86
C PRO A 424 -2.11 -29.51 31.87
N SER A 425 -2.57 -29.50 33.11
CA SER A 425 -1.97 -28.82 34.25
C SER A 425 -0.59 -29.40 34.58
N ALA A 426 0.42 -28.54 34.66
CA ALA A 426 1.71 -28.89 35.23
C ALA A 426 1.58 -28.97 36.75
N ASP A 427 1.61 -30.18 37.31
CA ASP A 427 1.80 -30.39 38.74
C ASP A 427 3.22 -29.99 39.14
N VAL A 428 3.32 -28.89 39.89
CA VAL A 428 4.52 -28.51 40.62
C VAL A 428 4.43 -29.19 41.99
N ASP A 429 5.10 -30.33 42.13
CA ASP A 429 5.23 -31.01 43.41
C ASP A 429 6.33 -30.33 44.24
N VAL A 430 5.93 -29.73 45.35
CA VAL A 430 6.82 -29.13 46.35
C VAL A 430 7.06 -30.17 47.44
N ARG A 431 8.24 -30.79 47.45
CA ARG A 431 8.90 -31.32 48.65
C ARG A 431 10.40 -31.21 48.56
#